data_AF-A0A5C6Y4J8-F1
#
_entry.id   AF-A0A5C6Y4J8-F1
#
_cell.length_a   1.000
_cell.length_b   1.000
_cell.length_c   1.000
_cell.angle_alpha   90.00
_cell.angle_beta   90.00
_cell.angle_gamma   90.00
#
_symmetry.space_group_name_H-M   'P 1'
#
loop_
_entity.id
_entity.type
_entity.pdbx_description
1 polymer ?
#
loop_
_entity_poly.entity_id
_entity_poly.type
_entity_poly.pdbx_seq_one_letter_code
_entity_poly.pdbx_strand_id
1 'polypeptide(L)' 'MDQKSMNTGLKAYVNKEYPETKSDLMTIFIEVIPNLTADDSRFAFINLPSWLFLSSFEKII' A
#
# COMPACT_ATOMS: atom_id res chain seq x y z
N MET A 1 -9.27 2.35 -3.23
CA MET A 1 -10.26 2.84 -2.25
C MET A 1 -9.54 3.88 -1.41
N ASP A 2 -9.92 5.15 -1.53
CA ASP A 2 -9.30 6.22 -0.76
C ASP A 2 -9.43 5.97 0.75
N GLN A 3 -8.42 6.39 1.52
CA GLN A 3 -8.41 6.32 2.98
C GLN A 3 -9.66 6.91 3.66
N LYS A 4 -10.38 7.81 2.96
CA LYS A 4 -11.66 8.38 3.42
C LYS A 4 -12.75 7.34 3.61
N SER A 5 -12.72 6.25 2.85
CA SER A 5 -13.70 5.16 2.90
C SER A 5 -13.37 4.09 3.94
N MET A 6 -12.21 4.18 4.62
CA MET A 6 -11.82 3.26 5.68
C MET A 6 -12.54 3.58 6.99
N ASN A 7 -13.01 2.55 7.69
CA ASN A 7 -13.55 2.72 9.05
C ASN A 7 -12.46 3.18 10.04
N THR A 8 -12.87 3.62 11.22
CA THR A 8 -11.95 4.18 12.23
C THR A 8 -10.84 3.21 12.64
N GLY A 9 -11.16 1.93 12.83
CA GLY A 9 -10.17 0.91 13.23
C GLY A 9 -9.12 0.67 12.15
N LEU A 10 -9.58 0.48 10.91
CA LEU A 10 -8.70 0.29 9.75
C LEU A 10 -7.82 1.52 9.53
N LYS A 11 -8.38 2.74 9.64
CA LYS A 11 -7.62 3.98 9.51
C LYS A 11 -6.52 4.10 10.58
N ALA A 12 -6.82 3.74 11.83
CA ALA A 12 -5.83 3.75 12.91
C ALA A 12 -4.69 2.74 12.65
N TYR A 13 -5.04 1.53 12.20
CA TYR A 13 -4.07 0.49 11.86
C TYR A 13 -3.15 0.92 10.71
N VAL A 14 -3.71 1.38 9.58
CA VAL A 14 -2.87 1.73 8.41
C VAL A 14 -2.01 2.96 8.65
N ASN A 15 -2.47 3.90 9.49
CA ASN A 15 -1.66 5.06 9.88
C ASN A 15 -0.45 4.67 10.72
N LYS A 16 -0.57 3.59 11.52
CA LYS A 16 0.48 3.10 12.40
C LYS A 16 1.48 2.22 11.65
N GLU A 17 0.98 1.26 10.88
CA GLU A 17 1.83 0.22 10.26
C GLU A 17 2.32 0.59 8.86
N TYR A 18 1.60 1.43 8.10
CA TYR A 18 1.89 1.74 6.69
C TYR A 18 1.91 3.24 6.40
N PRO A 19 2.76 4.04 7.08
CA PRO A 19 2.69 5.49 7.04
C PRO A 19 2.95 6.11 5.65
N GLU A 20 3.67 5.41 4.76
CA GLU A 20 3.98 5.91 3.41
C GLU A 20 2.95 5.47 2.36
N THR A 21 2.27 4.34 2.55
CA THR A 21 1.27 3.82 1.60
C THR A 21 -0.19 3.95 2.05
N LYS A 22 -0.46 4.49 3.24
CA LYS A 22 -1.79 4.61 3.89
C LYS A 22 -2.92 5.27 3.08
N SER A 23 -2.61 5.95 1.99
CA SER A 23 -3.55 6.78 1.21
C SER A 23 -4.55 5.95 0.40
N ASP A 24 -4.18 4.76 -0.07
CA ASP A 24 -5.06 3.80 -0.75
C ASP A 24 -4.76 2.36 -0.27
N LEU A 25 -5.79 1.52 -0.18
CA LEU A 25 -5.58 0.09 0.14
C LEU A 25 -4.68 -0.61 -0.87
N MET A 26 -4.78 -0.30 -2.17
CA MET A 26 -3.93 -0.88 -3.19
C MET A 26 -2.45 -0.59 -2.90
N THR A 27 -2.13 0.65 -2.55
CA THR A 27 -0.73 1.03 -2.30
C THR A 27 -0.19 0.36 -1.05
N ILE A 28 -1.02 0.09 -0.03
CA ILE A 28 -0.61 -0.70 1.14
C ILE A 28 -0.16 -2.11 0.71
N PHE A 29 -0.83 -2.72 -0.27
CA PHE A 29 -0.46 -4.05 -0.76
C PHE A 29 0.87 -4.09 -1.53
N ILE A 30 1.41 -2.93 -1.95
CA ILE A 30 2.79 -2.84 -2.47
C ILE A 30 3.80 -3.22 -1.38
N GLU A 31 3.53 -2.89 -0.11
CA GLU A 31 4.40 -3.27 1.03
C GLU A 31 4.03 -4.65 1.61
N VAL A 32 2.74 -5.02 1.63
CA VAL A 32 2.30 -6.28 2.24
C VAL A 32 2.73 -7.50 1.44
N ILE A 33 2.55 -7.49 0.11
CA ILE A 33 2.78 -8.69 -0.70
C ILE A 33 4.24 -9.16 -0.65
N PRO A 34 5.27 -8.29 -0.77
CA PRO A 34 6.67 -8.70 -0.60
C PRO A 34 6.93 -9.39 0.75
N ASN A 35 6.34 -8.88 1.84
CA ASN A 35 6.50 -9.43 3.18
C ASN A 35 5.78 -10.77 3.39
N LEU A 36 4.80 -11.08 2.55
CA LEU A 36 4.11 -12.38 2.52
C LEU A 36 4.70 -13.35 1.49
N THR A 37 5.63 -12.88 0.66
CA THR A 37 6.27 -13.67 -0.39
C THR A 37 7.40 -14.47 0.23
N ALA A 38 7.41 -15.79 0.00
CA ALA A 38 8.45 -16.66 0.53
C ALA A 38 9.83 -16.31 -0.08
N ASP A 39 10.89 -16.61 0.66
CA ASP A 39 12.26 -16.45 0.18
C ASP A 39 12.44 -17.16 -1.19
N ASP A 40 13.21 -16.54 -2.07
CA ASP A 40 13.47 -16.97 -3.46
C ASP A 40 12.24 -17.10 -4.39
N SER A 41 11.05 -16.69 -3.95
CA SER A 41 9.85 -16.69 -4.79
C SER A 41 9.60 -15.33 -5.47
N ARG A 42 8.52 -15.23 -6.26
CA ARG A 42 8.13 -14.02 -6.98
C ARG A 42 6.64 -13.78 -6.79
N PHE A 43 6.26 -12.51 -6.75
CA PHE A 43 4.86 -12.11 -6.77
C PHE A 43 4.58 -11.22 -7.99
N ALA A 44 3.32 -11.22 -8.43
CA ALA A 44 2.81 -10.29 -9.41
C ALA A 44 1.37 -9.95 -9.04
N PHE A 45 0.98 -8.69 -9.20
CA PHE A 45 -0.40 -8.27 -9.01
C PHE A 45 -0.73 -7.11 -9.96
N ILE A 46 -2.00 -7.03 -10.35
CA ILE A 46 -2.50 -5.96 -11.23
C ILE A 46 -2.95 -4.82 -10.34
N ASN A 47 -2.50 -3.61 -10.65
CA ASN A 47 -2.89 -2.41 -9.92
C ASN A 47 -3.08 -1.20 -10.85
N LEU A 48 -3.66 -0.13 -10.31
CA LEU A 48 -3.84 1.13 -11.03
C LEU A 48 -2.51 1.89 -11.04
N PRO A 49 -1.98 2.37 -12.18
CA PRO A 49 -0.65 2.99 -12.24
C PRO A 49 -0.61 4.44 -11.69
N SER A 50 -1.71 4.96 -11.15
CA SER A 50 -1.82 6.35 -10.69
C SER A 50 -0.78 6.73 -9.63
N TRP A 51 -0.36 5.78 -8.79
CA TRP A 51 0.63 6.01 -7.74
C TRP A 51 2.03 6.37 -8.27
N LEU A 52 2.39 5.93 -9.48
CA LEU A 52 3.69 6.23 -10.10
C LEU A 52 3.89 7.73 -10.39
N PHE A 53 2.81 8.52 -10.36
CA PHE A 53 2.82 9.94 -10.73
C PHE A 53 2.54 10.88 -9.56
N LEU A 54 2.37 10.36 -8.34
CA LEU A 54 2.01 11.16 -7.17
C LEU A 54 3.23 11.30 -6.25
N SER A 55 3.56 12.55 -5.88
CA SER A 55 4.69 12.85 -4.98
C SER A 55 4.59 12.16 -3.62
N SER A 56 3.36 11.88 -3.15
CA SER A 56 3.10 11.13 -1.92
C SER A 56 3.71 9.72 -1.89
N PHE A 57 4.06 9.15 -3.06
CA PHE A 57 4.59 7.80 -3.18
C PHE A 57 6.06 7.75 -3.62
N GLU A 58 6.77 8.89 -3.63
CA GLU A 58 8.18 8.95 -4.06
C GLU A 58 9.10 8.00 -3.28
N LYS A 59 8.80 7.71 -2.02
CA LYS A 59 9.63 6.82 -1.18
C LYS A 59 9.43 5.32 -1.45
N ILE A 60 8.47 4.95 -2.27
CA ILE A 60 8.16 3.54 -2.62
C ILE A 60 8.87 3.14 -3.92
N ILE A 61 9.26 4.12 -4.73
CA ILE A 61 10.12 3.96 -5.90
C ILE A 61 11.58 3.88 -5.44
#